data_AF-A0A3B8SWJ2-F1
#
_entry.id   AF-A0A3B8SWJ2-F1
#
_cell.length_a   1.000
_cell.length_b   1.000
_cell.length_c   1.000
_cell.angle_alpha   90.00
_cell.angle_beta   90.00
_cell.angle_gamma   90.00
#
_symmetry.space_group_name_H-M   'P 1'
#
loop_
_entity.id
_entity.type
_entity.pdbx_description
1 polymer ?
#
loop_
_entity_poly.entity_id
_entity_poly.type
_entity_poly.pdbx_seq_one_letter_code
_entity_poly.pdbx_strand_id
1 'polypeptide(L)' 'MMYKIGMYGGSFDPLHIGHLHDIIRAASICEELYVMISWCEGRESTSKELRYRWIYNNVKHLDNV' A
#
# COMPACT_ATOMS: atom_id res chain seq x y z
N MET A 1 -1.58 -18.22 13.29
CA MET A 1 -2.58 -18.40 12.22
C MET A 1 -2.43 -17.19 11.29
N MET A 2 -2.20 -17.41 10.00
CA MET A 2 -1.97 -16.35 9.02
C MET A 2 -3.24 -16.18 8.19
N TYR A 3 -3.64 -14.94 7.90
CA TYR A 3 -4.76 -14.69 6.99
C TYR A 3 -4.32 -15.04 5.57
N LYS A 4 -5.19 -15.65 4.76
CA LYS A 4 -4.81 -16.02 3.40
C LYS A 4 -4.55 -14.79 2.53
N ILE A 5 -5.55 -13.92 2.42
CA ILE A 5 -5.49 -12.70 1.60
C ILE A 5 -5.83 -11.49 2.48
N GLY A 6 -4.99 -10.46 2.43
CA GLY A 6 -5.22 -9.16 3.03
C GLY A 6 -5.41 -8.06 1.98
N MET A 7 -6.04 -6.95 2.38
CA MET A 7 -6.12 -5.75 1.56
C MET A 7 -5.88 -4.51 2.44
N TYR A 8 -5.05 -3.58 1.97
CA TYR A 8 -4.87 -2.26 2.58
C TYR A 8 -5.09 -1.17 1.54
N GLY A 9 -6.18 -0.42 1.67
CA GLY A 9 -6.59 0.60 0.72
C GLY A 9 -6.36 2.02 1.23
N GLY A 10 -5.96 2.94 0.35
CA GLY A 10 -5.80 4.34 0.69
C GLY A 10 -5.55 5.23 -0.53
N SER A 11 -5.70 6.55 -0.36
CA SER A 11 -5.31 7.51 -1.41
C SER A 11 -3.79 7.64 -1.49
N PHE A 12 -3.07 7.55 -0.37
CA PHE A 12 -1.61 7.71 -0.31
C PHE A 12 -1.13 9.05 -0.89
N ASP A 13 -1.86 10.13 -0.58
CA ASP A 13 -1.61 11.47 -1.08
C ASP A 13 -1.27 12.45 0.07
N PRO A 14 -0.02 12.47 0.59
CA PRO A 14 1.12 11.66 0.19
C PRO A 14 1.28 10.35 0.99
N LEU A 15 2.18 9.47 0.52
CA LEU A 15 2.64 8.33 1.30
C LEU A 15 3.44 8.83 2.52
N HIS A 16 3.26 8.20 3.68
CA HIS A 16 3.96 8.56 4.92
C HIS A 16 4.24 7.32 5.77
N ILE A 17 5.05 7.48 6.83
CA ILE A 17 5.55 6.37 7.67
C ILE A 17 4.42 5.55 8.29
N GLY A 18 3.30 6.19 8.69
CA GLY A 18 2.12 5.46 9.19
C GLY A 18 1.58 4.42 8.20
N HIS A 19 1.43 4.77 6.92
CA HIS A 19 1.02 3.84 5.87
C HIS A 19 2.00 2.67 5.71
N LEU A 20 3.31 2.96 5.73
CA LEU A 20 4.34 1.91 5.61
C LEU A 20 4.31 0.94 6.79
N HIS A 21 4.15 1.47 8.00
CA HIS A 21 4.01 0.66 9.21
C HIS A 21 2.81 -0.29 9.11
N ASP A 22 1.66 0.20 8.65
CA ASP A 22 0.46 -0.62 8.49
C ASP A 22 0.60 -1.66 7.39
N ILE A 23 1.23 -1.31 6.26
CA ILE A 23 1.52 -2.26 5.18
C ILE A 23 2.42 -3.40 5.68
N ILE A 24 3.53 -3.07 6.37
CA ILE A 24 4.46 -4.08 6.93
C ILE A 24 3.73 -4.97 7.94
N ARG A 25 2.92 -4.36 8.82
CA ARG A 25 2.14 -5.10 9.81
C ARG A 25 1.14 -6.05 9.14
N ALA A 26 0.41 -5.58 8.14
CA ALA A 26 -0.54 -6.40 7.39
C ALA A 26 0.17 -7.54 6.64
N ALA A 27 1.32 -7.25 6.00
CA ALA A 27 2.11 -8.25 5.28
C ALA A 27 2.64 -9.35 6.21
N SER A 28 2.96 -9.02 7.48
CA SER A 28 3.45 -9.99 8.47
C SER A 28 2.38 -10.98 8.98
N ILE A 29 1.10 -10.70 8.71
CA ILE A 29 -0.02 -11.54 9.17
C ILE A 29 -0.86 -12.09 8.00
N CYS A 30 -0.45 -11.88 6.74
CA CYS A 30 -1.13 -12.37 5.54
C CYS A 30 -0.20 -13.23 4.67
N GLU A 31 -0.73 -14.25 3.98
CA GLU A 31 0.03 -14.97 2.93
C GLU A 31 0.25 -14.10 1.70
N GLU A 32 -0.73 -13.26 1.36
CA GLU A 32 -0.67 -12.28 0.27
C GLU A 32 -1.42 -11.01 0.67
N LEU A 33 -0.83 -9.83 0.44
CA LEU A 33 -1.41 -8.53 0.78
C LEU A 33 -1.54 -7.67 -0.48
N TYR A 34 -2.76 -7.27 -0.82
CA TYR A 34 -2.99 -6.30 -1.88
C TYR A 34 -3.01 -4.86 -1.33
N VAL A 35 -2.07 -4.02 -1.79
CA VAL A 35 -2.09 -2.58 -1.50
C VAL A 35 -2.82 -1.84 -2.62
N MET A 36 -4.00 -1.30 -2.31
CA MET A 36 -4.91 -0.71 -3.29
C MET A 36 -4.84 0.82 -3.25
N ILE A 37 -4.40 1.42 -4.35
CA ILE A 37 -4.35 2.88 -4.51
C ILE A 37 -5.71 3.37 -5.00
N SER A 38 -6.44 4.09 -4.15
CA SER A 38 -7.68 4.73 -4.56
C SER A 38 -7.40 5.95 -5.46
N TRP A 39 -8.33 6.23 -6.36
CA TRP A 39 -8.26 7.38 -7.25
C TRP A 39 -9.67 7.92 -7.53
N CYS A 40 -9.85 9.25 -7.40
CA CYS A 40 -11.07 9.97 -7.77
C CYS A 40 -10.74 11.30 -8.47
N GLU A 41 -11.21 11.47 -9.70
CA GLU A 41 -10.93 12.68 -10.51
C GLU A 41 -11.12 13.99 -9.74
N GLY A 42 -10.06 14.81 -9.69
CA GLY A 42 -10.08 16.13 -9.02
C GLY A 42 -9.88 16.12 -7.50
N ARG A 43 -9.67 14.97 -6.85
CA ARG A 43 -9.49 14.89 -5.39
C ARG A 43 -8.05 14.85 -4.93
N GLU A 44 -7.19 14.08 -5.61
CA GLU A 44 -5.79 13.89 -5.23
C GLU A 44 -4.86 14.92 -5.89
N SER A 45 -3.91 15.43 -5.10
CA SER A 45 -2.86 16.37 -5.51
C SER A 45 -1.69 15.68 -6.23
N THR A 46 -1.42 14.41 -5.91
CA THR A 46 -0.34 13.62 -6.51
C THR A 46 -0.86 12.62 -7.54
N SER A 47 -0.15 12.53 -8.67
CA SER A 47 -0.46 11.53 -9.71
C SER A 47 -0.43 10.10 -9.17
N LYS A 48 -1.35 9.25 -9.66
CA LYS A 48 -1.45 7.84 -9.27
C LYS A 48 -0.15 7.08 -9.54
N GLU A 49 0.57 7.45 -10.59
CA GLU A 49 1.84 6.86 -10.99
C GLU A 49 2.95 7.16 -9.97
N LEU A 50 3.01 8.38 -9.44
CA LEU A 50 4.00 8.75 -8.43
C LEU A 50 3.69 8.07 -7.09
N ARG A 51 2.42 8.02 -6.69
CA ARG A 51 1.97 7.29 -5.48
C ARG A 51 2.28 5.80 -5.57
N TYR A 52 2.03 5.18 -6.74
CA TYR A 52 2.43 3.81 -7.02
C TYR A 52 3.93 3.61 -6.87
N ARG A 53 4.76 4.48 -7.47
CA ARG A 53 6.22 4.38 -7.37
C ARG A 53 6.71 4.51 -5.93
N TRP A 54 6.10 5.38 -5.12
CA TRP A 54 6.44 5.49 -3.71
C TRP A 54 6.15 4.21 -2.95
N ILE A 55 4.96 3.63 -3.12
CA ILE A 55 4.58 2.37 -2.48
C ILE A 55 5.52 1.26 -2.94
N TYR A 56 5.60 1.01 -4.25
CA TYR A 56 6.40 -0.05 -4.84
C TYR A 56 7.87 0.01 -4.38
N ASN A 57 8.51 1.18 -4.44
CA ASN A 57 9.92 1.29 -4.05
C ASN A 57 10.17 1.02 -2.56
N ASN A 58 9.18 1.29 -1.70
CA ASN A 58 9.31 1.04 -0.26
C ASN A 58 8.94 -0.39 0.12
N VAL A 59 8.11 -1.10 -0.66
CA VAL A 59 7.60 -2.43 -0.28
C VAL A 59 8.09 -3.58 -1.16
N LYS A 60 8.79 -3.31 -2.28
CA LYS A 60 9.31 -4.34 -3.21
C LYS A 60 10.25 -5.40 -2.60
N HIS A 61 10.67 -5.21 -1.35
CA HIS A 61 11.48 -6.17 -0.60
C HIS A 61 10.63 -7.18 0.19
N LEU A 62 9.31 -6.99 0.20
CA LEU A 62 8.32 -7.90 0.76
C LEU A 62 7.79 -8.75 -0.40
N ASP A 63 8.04 -10.06 -0.36
CA ASP A 63 7.71 -10.96 -1.48
C ASP A 63 6.20 -11.19 -1.65
N ASN A 64 5.40 -10.79 -0.67
CA ASN A 64 3.96 -11.06 -0.59
C ASN A 64 3.06 -9.81 -0.67
N VAL A 65 3.57 -8.69 -1.19
CA VAL A 65 2.87 -7.39 -1.28
C VAL A 65 2.84 -6.85 -2.71
#